data_AF-A0A323UTP1-F1
#
_entry.id   AF-A0A323UTP1-F1
#
_cell.length_a   1.000
_cell.length_b   1.000
_cell.length_c   1.000
_cell.angle_alpha   90.00
_cell.angle_beta   90.00
_cell.angle_gamma   90.00
#
_symmetry.space_group_name_H-M   'P 1'
#
loop_
_entity.id
_entity.type
_entity.pdbx_description
1 polymer ?
#
loop_
_entity_poly.entity_id
_entity_poly.type
_entity_poly.pdbx_seq_one_letter_code
_entity_poly.pdbx_strand_id
1 'polypeptide(L)'
;MIQQAVWNDADNLFGTQGQLWVGDIYALASDADELIGLGAVLGAFNAEMACFERCMLSAESYRSLNALGDKYLHDLEPLLPRNRSVDGALSSLSRIWRR
;
A
#
# COMPACT_ATOMS: atom_id res chain seq x y z
N MET A 1 -15.26 9.76 -9.08
CA MET A 1 -14.46 8.82 -9.90
C MET A 1 -12.95 9.13 -9.90
N ILE A 2 -12.43 9.95 -8.98
CA ILE A 2 -11.01 10.38 -8.98
C ILE A 2 -10.13 9.45 -8.14
N GLN A 3 -10.69 8.76 -7.12
CA GLN A 3 -9.92 7.87 -6.25
C GLN A 3 -9.27 6.70 -7.01
N GLN A 4 -9.96 6.06 -7.96
CA GLN A 4 -9.41 4.90 -8.69
C GLN A 4 -8.19 5.21 -9.57
N ALA A 5 -8.04 6.45 -10.05
CA ALA A 5 -6.91 6.82 -10.89
C ALA A 5 -5.61 6.91 -10.08
N VAL A 6 -5.67 7.41 -8.85
CA VAL A 6 -4.51 7.53 -7.94
C VAL A 6 -3.96 6.15 -7.56
N TRP A 7 -4.84 5.17 -7.35
CA TRP A 7 -4.43 3.79 -7.05
C TRP A 7 -3.76 3.09 -8.23
N ASN A 8 -4.23 3.34 -9.46
CA ASN A 8 -3.64 2.74 -10.67
C ASN A 8 -2.24 3.30 -11.01
N ASP A 9 -1.97 4.57 -10.69
CA ASP A 9 -0.63 5.15 -10.88
C ASP A 9 0.37 4.62 -9.84
N ALA A 10 -0.06 4.36 -8.60
CA ALA A 10 0.81 3.72 -7.59
C ALA A 10 1.25 2.31 -8.05
N ASP A 11 0.35 1.49 -8.58
CA ASP A 11 0.69 0.16 -9.14
C ASP A 11 1.71 0.26 -10.30
N ASN A 12 1.67 1.33 -11.10
CA ASN A 12 2.64 1.56 -12.19
C ASN A 12 3.97 2.15 -11.71
N LEU A 13 3.96 3.03 -10.69
CA LEU A 13 5.16 3.65 -10.12
C LEU A 13 6.01 2.64 -9.35
N PHE A 14 5.39 1.66 -8.71
CA PHE A 14 6.08 0.67 -7.88
C PHE A 14 6.42 -0.64 -8.60
N GLY A 15 6.03 -0.77 -9.87
CA GLY A 15 6.32 -1.94 -10.70
C GLY A 15 5.57 -3.18 -10.23
N THR A 16 5.11 -3.99 -11.19
CA THR A 16 4.29 -5.21 -11.03
C THR A 16 4.92 -6.36 -10.19
N GLN A 17 5.93 -6.11 -9.36
CA GLN A 17 6.61 -7.12 -8.54
C GLN A 17 6.92 -6.68 -7.10
N GLY A 18 6.60 -5.45 -6.67
CA GLY A 18 6.89 -4.96 -5.32
C GLY A 18 5.72 -5.11 -4.35
N GLN A 19 5.96 -5.61 -3.14
CA GLN A 19 4.99 -5.54 -2.05
C GLN A 19 4.76 -4.07 -1.66
N LEU A 20 3.52 -3.62 -1.69
CA LEU A 20 3.11 -2.28 -1.25
C LEU A 20 2.72 -2.31 0.23
N TRP A 21 2.96 -1.21 0.92
CA TRP A 21 2.57 -0.99 2.30
C TRP A 21 1.64 0.21 2.37
N VAL A 22 0.51 0.07 3.07
CA VAL A 22 -0.52 1.11 3.16
C VAL A 22 -0.99 1.26 4.60
N GLY A 23 -1.21 2.49 5.04
CA GLY A 23 -1.61 2.82 6.40
C GLY A 23 -1.24 4.26 6.75
N ASP A 24 -1.23 4.59 8.02
CA ASP A 24 -0.99 5.93 8.52
C ASP A 24 0.44 6.06 9.07
N ILE A 25 1.00 7.25 8.91
CA ILE A 25 2.34 7.60 9.44
C ILE A 25 2.16 8.76 10.40
N TYR A 26 2.53 8.56 11.66
CA TYR A 26 2.44 9.57 12.71
C TYR A 26 3.69 10.44 12.65
N ALA A 27 3.51 11.66 12.14
CA ALA A 27 4.55 12.63 11.85
C ALA A 27 3.95 14.03 11.81
N LEU A 28 4.78 15.07 12.00
CA LEU A 28 4.33 16.46 11.92
C LEU A 28 4.17 16.88 10.45
N ALA A 29 3.37 17.93 10.22
CA ALA A 29 3.23 18.52 8.88
C ALA A 29 4.58 18.96 8.28
N SER A 30 5.55 19.34 9.12
CA SER A 30 6.91 19.71 8.72
C SER A 30 7.74 18.55 8.17
N ASP A 31 7.35 17.31 8.47
CA ASP A 31 8.09 16.11 8.09
C ASP A 31 7.69 15.60 6.70
N ALA A 32 6.71 16.26 6.06
CA ALA A 32 6.18 15.87 4.75
C ALA A 32 7.28 15.71 3.68
N ASP A 33 8.16 16.69 3.56
CA ASP A 33 9.23 16.69 2.55
C ASP A 33 10.23 15.56 2.78
N GLU A 34 10.51 15.21 4.03
CA GLU A 34 11.38 14.10 4.37
C GLU A 34 10.74 12.76 3.99
N LEU A 35 9.47 12.56 4.36
CA LEU A 35 8.73 11.33 4.04
C LEU A 35 8.57 11.16 2.52
N ILE A 36 8.30 12.23 1.78
CA ILE A 36 8.29 12.23 0.31
C ILE A 36 9.68 11.90 -0.23
N GLY A 37 10.75 12.44 0.37
CA GLY A 37 12.14 12.14 0.01
C GLY A 37 12.52 10.67 0.19
N LEU A 38 11.86 9.94 1.11
CA LEU A 38 11.99 8.49 1.27
C LEU A 38 11.19 7.68 0.23
N GLY A 39 10.39 8.36 -0.60
CA GLY A 39 9.50 7.75 -1.58
C GLY A 39 8.12 7.37 -1.03
N ALA A 40 7.70 7.94 0.11
CA ALA A 40 6.33 7.76 0.59
C ALA A 40 5.37 8.64 -0.22
N VAL A 41 4.24 8.06 -0.61
CA VAL A 41 3.09 8.82 -1.14
C VAL A 41 2.20 9.14 0.05
N LEU A 42 2.19 10.41 0.47
CA LEU A 42 1.41 10.86 1.62
C LEU A 42 -0.05 11.09 1.23
N GLY A 43 -0.97 10.68 2.09
CA GLY A 43 -2.37 11.07 1.98
C GLY A 43 -2.69 12.34 2.77
N ALA A 44 -3.91 12.42 3.32
CA ALA A 44 -4.38 13.62 4.00
C ALA A 44 -3.68 13.79 5.35
N PHE A 45 -3.25 15.02 5.67
CA PHE A 45 -2.72 15.31 7.00
C PHE A 45 -3.86 15.56 8.00
N ASN A 46 -3.87 14.81 9.10
CA ASN A 46 -4.77 14.98 10.23
C ASN A 46 -4.02 15.70 11.37
N ALA A 47 -4.36 16.97 11.59
CA ALA A 47 -3.72 17.81 12.61
C ALA A 47 -4.10 17.44 14.05
N GLU A 48 -5.25 16.80 14.28
CA GLU A 48 -5.68 16.38 15.62
C GLU A 48 -4.84 15.19 16.10
N MET A 49 -4.49 14.29 15.19
CA MET A 49 -3.71 13.08 15.45
C MET A 49 -2.22 13.21 15.13
N ALA A 50 -1.82 14.32 14.49
CA ALA A 50 -0.48 14.54 13.95
C ALA A 50 -0.01 13.35 13.09
N CYS A 51 -0.78 13.02 12.06
CA CYS A 51 -0.47 11.92 11.15
C CYS A 51 -0.84 12.22 9.69
N PHE A 52 -0.20 11.51 8.77
CA PHE A 52 -0.60 11.42 7.38
C PHE A 52 -1.38 10.13 7.17
N GLU A 53 -2.66 10.26 6.81
CA GLU A 53 -3.59 9.14 6.64
C GLU A 53 -3.46 8.49 5.27
N ARG A 54 -3.58 7.17 5.19
CA ARG A 54 -3.57 6.39 3.94
C ARG A 54 -2.33 6.64 3.08
N CYS A 55 -1.18 6.72 3.72
CA CYS A 55 0.12 6.72 3.07
C CYS A 55 0.34 5.41 2.31
N MET A 56 1.14 5.47 1.25
CA MET A 56 1.59 4.31 0.50
C MET A 56 3.11 4.30 0.38
N LEU A 57 3.71 3.14 0.59
CA LEU A 57 5.15 2.94 0.43
C LEU A 57 5.44 1.69 -0.40
N SER A 58 6.52 1.76 -1.18
CA SER A 58 7.17 0.56 -1.71
C SER A 58 7.82 -0.25 -0.59
N ALA A 59 8.15 -1.51 -0.88
CA ALA A 59 8.98 -2.33 0.02
C ALA A 59 10.38 -1.72 0.28
N GLU A 60 10.92 -0.91 -0.62
CA GLU A 60 12.19 -0.22 -0.39
C GLU A 60 12.01 0.98 0.53
N SER A 61 11.02 1.84 0.23
CA SER A 61 10.68 3.00 1.06
C SER A 61 10.28 2.60 2.48
N TYR A 62 9.55 1.50 2.64
CA TYR A 62 9.21 0.94 3.96
C TYR A 62 10.44 0.45 4.73
N ARG A 63 11.43 -0.14 4.05
CA ARG A 63 12.71 -0.50 4.68
C ARG A 63 13.50 0.73 5.09
N SER A 64 13.53 1.76 4.25
CA SER A 64 14.18 3.04 4.57
C SER A 64 13.50 3.75 5.74
N LEU A 65 12.16 3.73 5.81
CA LEU A 65 11.40 4.26 6.94
C LEU A 65 11.77 3.53 8.25
N ASN A 66 11.77 2.20 8.24
CA ASN A 66 12.14 1.42 9.43
C ASN A 66 13.62 1.58 9.82
N ALA A 67 14.51 1.92 8.88
CA ALA A 67 15.91 2.22 9.18
C ALA A 67 16.09 3.54 9.96
N LEU A 68 15.08 4.42 9.96
CA LEU A 68 15.03 5.61 10.82
C LEU A 68 14.66 5.28 12.27
N GLY A 69 14.38 4.00 12.57
CA GLY A 69 14.05 3.53 13.92
C GLY A 69 12.77 4.16 14.45
N ASP A 70 12.82 4.67 15.68
CA ASP A 70 11.64 5.16 16.40
C ASP A 70 11.26 6.61 16.05
N LYS A 71 11.84 7.18 14.98
CA LYS A 71 11.52 8.56 14.58
C LYS A 71 10.05 8.72 14.20
N TYR A 72 9.49 7.74 13.49
CA TYR A 72 8.11 7.75 13.02
C TYR A 72 7.39 6.49 13.48
N LEU A 73 6.27 6.66 14.17
CA LEU A 73 5.33 5.57 14.40
C LEU A 73 4.47 5.40 13.16
N HIS A 74 4.05 4.17 12.87
CA HIS A 74 3.22 3.86 11.71
C HIS A 74 2.41 2.58 11.94
N ASP A 75 1.24 2.50 11.30
CA ASP A 75 0.37 1.31 11.28
C ASP A 75 0.25 0.76 9.85
N LEU A 76 1.38 0.71 9.15
CA LEU A 76 1.47 0.25 7.77
C LEU A 76 1.26 -1.26 7.68
N GLU A 77 0.35 -1.67 6.79
CA GLU A 77 0.07 -3.07 6.49
C GLU A 77 0.44 -3.40 5.04
N PRO A 78 0.93 -4.63 4.77
CA PRO A 78 1.22 -5.04 3.41
C PRO A 78 -0.08 -5.20 2.61
N LEU A 79 -0.20 -4.45 1.52
CA LEU A 79 -1.25 -4.63 0.55
C LEU A 79 -0.97 -5.92 -0.23
N LEU A 80 -1.71 -6.98 0.08
CA LEU A 80 -1.60 -8.24 -0.64
C LEU A 80 -1.98 -7.99 -2.10
N PRO A 81 -1.19 -8.49 -3.07
CA PRO A 81 -1.59 -8.41 -4.47
C PRO A 81 -2.95 -9.07 -4.57
N ARG A 82 -3.93 -8.31 -5.04
CA ARG A 82 -5.28 -8.82 -5.26
C ARG A 82 -5.11 -10.01 -6.18
N ASN A 83 -5.21 -11.21 -5.62
CA ASN A 83 -5.17 -12.44 -6.38
C ASN A 83 -6.27 -12.24 -7.43
N ARG A 84 -5.90 -12.00 -8.69
CA ARG A 84 -6.85 -12.16 -9.78
C ARG A 84 -7.18 -13.63 -9.66
N SER A 85 -8.31 -13.93 -9.03
CA SER A 85 -8.99 -15.19 -9.26
C SER A 85 -9.06 -15.30 -10.77
N VAL A 86 -8.16 -16.12 -11.32
CA VAL A 86 -8.32 -16.66 -12.64
C VAL A 86 -9.59 -17.49 -12.54
N ASP A 87 -10.72 -16.85 -12.85
CA ASP A 87 -11.93 -17.50 -13.33
C ASP A 87 -11.58 -18.15 -14.68
N GLY A 88 -10.76 -19.18 -14.60
CA GLY A 88 -10.09 -19.84 -15.70
C GLY A 88 -9.91 -21.30 -15.34
N ALA A 89 -10.93 -22.08 -15.69
CA ALA A 89 -10.90 -23.53 -15.82
C ALA A 89 -10.82 -24.37 -14.53
N LEU A 90 -11.94 -24.47 -13.81
CA LEU A 90 -12.38 -25.78 -13.28
C LEU A 90 -13.35 -26.45 -14.27
N SER A 91 -12.89 -26.60 -15.51
CA SER A 91 -13.38 -27.65 -16.40
C SER A 91 -12.66 -28.95 -16.06
N SER A 92 -12.96 -29.55 -14.91
CA SER A 92 -12.77 -30.98 -14.62
C SER A 92 -13.30 -31.32 -13.23
N LEU A 93 -14.05 -32.42 -13.16
CA LEU A 93 -14.53 -33.11 -11.95
C LEU A 93 -15.85 -32.66 -11.30
N SER A 94 -16.94 -32.69 -12.07
CA SER A 94 -18.23 -33.18 -11.53
C SER A 94 -19.11 -33.83 -12.63
N ARG A 95 -18.49 -34.72 -13.42
CA ARG A 95 -19.22 -35.86 -13.99
C ARG A 95 -18.98 -37.02 -13.01
N ILE A 96 -20.03 -37.78 -12.69
CA ILE A 96 -20.14 -38.72 -11.55
C ILE A 96 -20.43 -37.91 -10.28
N TRP A 97 -21.67 -37.59 -9.91
CA TRP A 97 -22.73 -38.53 -9.52
C TRP A 97 -24.11 -38.01 -9.99
N ARG A 98 -24.68 -38.65 -11.01
CA ARG A 98 -26.13 -38.69 -11.20
C ARG A 98 -26.53 -40.15 -11.36
N ARG A 99 -27.46 -40.55 -10.50
CA ARG A 99 -28.21 -41.80 -10.44
C ARG A 99 -27.48 -43.03 -9.93
#